data_AF-A0A5K4ESM1-F1
#
_entry.id   AF-A0A5K4ESM1-F1
#
_cell.length_a   1.000
_cell.length_b   1.000
_cell.length_c   1.000
_cell.angle_alpha   90.00
_cell.angle_beta   90.00
_cell.angle_gamma   90.00
#
_symmetry.space_group_name_H-M   'P 1'
#
loop_
_entity.id
_entity.type
_entity.pdbx_description
1 polymer ?
#
loop_
_entity_poly.entity_id
_entity_poly.type
_entity_poly.pdbx_seq_one_letter_code
_entity_poly.pdbx_strand_id
1 'polypeptide(L)'
;MTETRQQLLEKHGYHNPVLLLHPLGGWTKSDDVPLNIRIAQHEACLDEGVLDRDTTLLAIFPSPMLYAGPREVQWHARTRMLAGAQYYIVGRDPAGLPHPNGTGVDLYDPSHGAKVLSMAPGLSNLKIIPFRVAAYDKTINKMSFFDSTRSSDFLFISGTKMRTLAREGMEPPNGFMAEKAWKVLSNYYCQLNKSV
;
A
#
# COMPACT_ATOMS: atom_id res chain seq x y z
N MET A 1 -5.39 -6.58 4.26
CA MET A 1 -4.50 -7.61 4.83
C MET A 1 -5.24 -8.61 5.69
N THR A 2 -6.06 -8.17 6.65
CA THR A 2 -6.87 -9.06 7.53
C THR A 2 -7.77 -10.02 6.76
N GLU A 3 -8.50 -9.53 5.73
CA GLU A 3 -9.34 -10.40 4.89
C GLU A 3 -8.49 -11.46 4.15
N THR A 4 -7.32 -11.09 3.64
CA THR A 4 -6.41 -12.04 2.98
C THR A 4 -5.96 -13.13 3.94
N ARG A 5 -5.58 -12.76 5.18
CA ARG A 5 -5.25 -13.74 6.21
C ARG A 5 -6.42 -14.68 6.49
N GLN A 6 -7.62 -14.12 6.65
CA GLN A 6 -8.84 -14.89 6.89
C GLN A 6 -9.14 -15.86 5.75
N GLN A 7 -9.03 -15.42 4.50
CA GLN A 7 -9.20 -16.29 3.32
C GLN A 7 -8.16 -17.43 3.32
N LEU A 8 -6.91 -17.17 3.68
CA LEU A 8 -5.87 -18.19 3.77
C LEU A 8 -6.17 -19.22 4.87
N LEU A 9 -6.65 -18.78 6.03
CA LEU A 9 -7.03 -19.66 7.14
C LEU A 9 -8.27 -20.50 6.79
N GLU A 10 -9.37 -19.84 6.40
CA GLU A 10 -10.69 -20.47 6.29
C GLU A 10 -10.87 -21.22 4.97
N LYS A 11 -10.44 -20.63 3.84
CA LYS A 11 -10.71 -21.19 2.50
C LYS A 11 -9.59 -22.08 1.99
N HIS A 12 -8.35 -21.77 2.36
CA HIS A 12 -7.19 -22.52 1.90
C HIS A 12 -6.61 -23.47 2.96
N GLY A 13 -7.11 -23.44 4.19
CA GLY A 13 -6.72 -24.37 5.25
C GLY A 13 -5.31 -24.17 5.78
N TYR A 14 -4.66 -23.02 5.53
CA TYR A 14 -3.37 -22.74 6.15
C TYR A 14 -3.55 -22.54 7.66
N HIS A 15 -2.57 -22.99 8.45
CA HIS A 15 -2.64 -22.87 9.91
C HIS A 15 -1.83 -21.67 10.44
N ASN A 16 -0.77 -21.30 9.72
CA ASN A 16 0.10 -20.18 10.10
C ASN A 16 0.51 -19.33 8.88
N PRO A 17 -0.41 -18.59 8.24
CA PRO A 17 -0.04 -17.63 7.22
C PRO A 17 0.83 -16.53 7.85
N VAL A 18 1.87 -16.09 7.15
CA VAL A 18 2.76 -14.99 7.58
C VAL A 18 2.71 -13.89 6.53
N LEU A 19 2.60 -12.65 6.99
CA LEU A 19 2.67 -11.48 6.13
C LEU A 19 4.12 -11.03 5.97
N LEU A 20 4.62 -11.00 4.74
CA LEU A 20 5.87 -10.30 4.41
C LEU A 20 5.53 -8.84 4.03
N LEU A 21 5.67 -7.93 4.99
CA LEU A 21 5.56 -6.48 4.75
C LEU A 21 6.91 -6.00 4.20
N HIS A 22 6.94 -5.69 2.91
CA HIS A 22 8.21 -5.60 2.15
C HIS A 22 8.40 -4.23 1.46
N PRO A 23 8.48 -3.11 2.20
CA PRO A 23 8.71 -1.79 1.63
C PRO A 23 9.96 -1.75 0.74
N LEU A 24 9.84 -1.05 -0.39
CA LEU A 24 10.97 -0.77 -1.26
C LEU A 24 11.91 0.26 -0.61
N GLY A 25 13.21 0.00 -0.65
CA GLY A 25 14.25 0.82 -0.02
C GLY A 25 15.40 1.24 -0.92
N GLY A 26 15.40 0.88 -2.21
CA GLY A 26 16.30 1.50 -3.17
C GLY A 26 15.89 2.93 -3.52
N TRP A 27 16.42 3.44 -4.63
CA TRP A 27 16.09 4.79 -5.12
C TRP A 27 14.57 4.98 -5.32
N THR A 28 14.07 6.13 -4.88
CA THR A 28 12.70 6.62 -5.09
C THR A 28 12.75 8.07 -5.53
N LYS A 29 11.70 8.56 -6.21
CA LYS A 29 11.58 9.97 -6.62
C LYS A 29 11.51 10.91 -5.41
N SER A 30 11.84 12.19 -5.63
CA SER A 30 12.11 13.16 -4.56
C SER A 30 10.89 13.57 -3.71
N ASP A 31 9.68 13.46 -4.25
CA ASP A 31 8.44 13.80 -3.53
C ASP A 31 7.82 12.61 -2.77
N ASP A 32 8.43 11.43 -2.85
CA ASP A 32 8.05 10.28 -2.02
C ASP A 32 8.57 10.42 -0.59
N VAL A 33 7.90 9.76 0.36
CA VAL A 33 8.34 9.73 1.77
C VAL A 33 9.65 8.94 1.88
N PRO A 34 10.70 9.50 2.52
CA PRO A 34 11.97 8.83 2.74
C PRO A 34 11.81 7.48 3.46
N LEU A 35 12.72 6.55 3.17
CA LEU A 35 12.66 5.17 3.69
C LEU A 35 12.61 5.12 5.21
N ASN A 36 13.47 5.86 5.90
CA ASN A 36 13.52 5.89 7.37
C ASN A 36 12.18 6.30 7.99
N ILE A 37 11.48 7.26 7.37
CA ILE A 37 10.17 7.71 7.82
C ILE A 37 9.10 6.64 7.54
N ARG A 38 9.14 6.00 6.36
CA ARG A 38 8.22 4.89 6.04
C ARG A 38 8.40 3.69 6.98
N ILE A 39 9.63 3.35 7.32
CA ILE A 39 9.92 2.27 8.27
C ILE A 39 9.38 2.62 9.66
N ALA A 40 9.62 3.84 10.16
CA ALA A 40 9.05 4.29 11.42
C ALA A 40 7.50 4.28 11.40
N GLN A 41 6.88 4.64 10.28
CA GLN A 41 5.43 4.58 10.10
C GLN A 41 4.90 3.14 10.12
N HIS A 42 5.61 2.19 9.48
CA HIS A 42 5.24 0.78 9.48
C HIS A 42 5.40 0.15 10.87
N GLU A 43 6.48 0.47 11.58
CA GLU A 43 6.68 0.05 12.98
C GLU A 43 5.56 0.57 13.88
N ALA A 44 5.16 1.83 13.71
CA ALA A 44 4.03 2.38 14.44
C ALA A 44 2.71 1.66 14.14
N CYS A 45 2.45 1.27 12.89
CA CYS A 45 1.29 0.43 12.54
C CYS A 45 1.33 -0.95 13.23
N LEU A 46 2.51 -1.55 13.36
CA LEU A 46 2.70 -2.83 14.06
C LEU A 46 2.52 -2.65 15.58
N ASP A 47 3.06 -1.58 16.17
CA ASP A 47 2.92 -1.24 17.59
C ASP A 47 1.46 -0.99 18.01
N GLU A 48 0.63 -0.48 17.09
CA GLU A 48 -0.79 -0.23 17.31
C GLU A 48 -1.68 -1.43 16.95
N GLY A 49 -1.10 -2.56 16.55
CA GLY A 49 -1.83 -3.78 16.23
C GLY A 49 -2.69 -3.69 14.96
N VAL A 50 -2.44 -2.71 14.09
CA VAL A 50 -3.08 -2.63 12.76
C VAL A 50 -2.72 -3.86 11.94
N LEU A 51 -1.46 -4.28 12.06
CA LEU A 51 -0.94 -5.55 11.59
C LEU A 51 -0.41 -6.30 12.79
N ASP A 52 -0.69 -7.60 12.85
CA ASP A 52 -0.22 -8.47 13.92
C ASP A 52 1.30 -8.67 13.81
N ARG A 53 2.03 -8.30 14.87
CA ARG A 53 3.50 -8.37 14.91
C ARG A 53 4.02 -9.79 14.91
N ASP A 54 3.32 -10.73 15.54
CA ASP A 54 3.77 -12.13 15.64
C ASP A 54 3.68 -12.87 14.30
N THR A 55 2.81 -12.38 13.40
CA THR A 55 2.60 -12.98 12.09
C THR A 55 2.99 -12.05 10.93
N THR A 56 3.78 -11.01 11.20
CA THR A 56 4.29 -10.08 10.18
C THR A 56 5.81 -9.96 10.24
N LEU A 57 6.46 -10.26 9.11
CA LEU A 57 7.87 -9.98 8.86
C LEU A 57 8.00 -8.64 8.13
N LEU A 58 8.61 -7.65 8.77
CA LEU A 58 9.01 -6.39 8.13
C LEU A 58 10.44 -6.51 7.58
N ALA A 59 10.61 -6.36 6.26
CA ALA A 59 11.91 -6.42 5.60
C ALA A 59 12.02 -5.35 4.51
N ILE A 60 13.24 -4.91 4.18
CA ILE A 60 13.47 -3.90 3.14
C ILE A 60 13.80 -4.60 1.82
N PHE A 61 13.05 -4.26 0.76
CA PHE A 61 13.35 -4.69 -0.59
C PHE A 61 14.35 -3.71 -1.24
N PRO A 62 15.59 -4.13 -1.57
CA PRO A 62 16.67 -3.21 -1.91
C PRO A 62 16.63 -2.65 -3.35
N SER A 63 15.66 -3.05 -4.18
CA SER A 63 15.57 -2.58 -5.57
C SER A 63 15.26 -1.09 -5.64
N PRO A 64 15.79 -0.36 -6.63
CA PRO A 64 15.24 0.91 -7.07
C PRO A 64 13.78 0.77 -7.52
N MET A 65 13.00 1.84 -7.34
CA MET A 65 11.66 2.00 -7.91
C MET A 65 11.77 2.65 -9.30
N LEU A 66 11.25 1.98 -10.32
CA LEU A 66 11.29 2.50 -11.70
C LEU A 66 10.05 3.32 -12.05
N TYR A 67 8.97 3.13 -11.29
CA TYR A 67 7.63 3.61 -11.56
C TYR A 67 7.12 3.21 -12.95
N ALA A 68 7.40 1.96 -13.35
CA ALA A 68 7.08 1.43 -14.67
C ALA A 68 5.82 0.54 -14.71
N GLY A 69 4.89 0.76 -13.77
CA GLY A 69 3.53 0.24 -13.80
C GLY A 69 3.44 -1.29 -14.00
N PRO A 70 2.63 -1.76 -14.98
CA PRO A 70 2.43 -3.19 -15.24
C PRO A 70 3.70 -3.97 -15.60
N ARG A 71 4.77 -3.31 -16.06
CA ARG A 71 6.05 -3.97 -16.32
C ARG A 71 6.84 -4.18 -15.03
N GLU A 72 6.88 -3.16 -14.18
CA GLU A 72 7.61 -3.25 -12.91
C GLU A 72 6.92 -4.15 -11.88
N VAL A 73 5.59 -4.18 -11.85
CA VAL A 73 4.88 -5.03 -10.90
C VAL A 73 5.21 -6.52 -11.09
N GLN A 74 5.55 -6.95 -12.32
CA GLN A 74 6.05 -8.30 -12.59
C GLN A 74 7.40 -8.56 -11.91
N TRP A 75 8.31 -7.59 -11.91
CA TRP A 75 9.58 -7.65 -11.18
C TRP A 75 9.34 -7.72 -9.67
N HIS A 76 8.44 -6.88 -9.15
CA HIS A 76 8.07 -6.90 -7.73
C HIS A 76 7.48 -8.26 -7.31
N ALA A 77 6.65 -8.87 -8.15
CA ALA A 77 6.07 -10.18 -7.89
C ALA A 77 7.11 -11.31 -7.98
N ARG A 78 7.93 -11.33 -9.03
CA ARG A 78 8.96 -12.35 -9.25
C ARG A 78 9.99 -12.39 -8.10
N THR A 79 10.43 -11.22 -7.64
CA THR A 79 11.39 -11.13 -6.52
C THR A 79 10.81 -11.66 -5.22
N ARG A 80 9.54 -11.38 -4.94
CA ARG A 80 8.85 -11.90 -3.75
C ARG A 80 8.63 -13.41 -3.85
N MET A 81 8.32 -13.94 -5.04
CA MET A 81 8.27 -15.38 -5.27
C MET A 81 9.64 -16.05 -4.99
N LEU A 82 10.75 -15.45 -5.44
CA LEU A 82 12.09 -15.94 -5.16
C LEU A 82 12.47 -15.82 -3.67
N ALA A 83 11.90 -14.85 -2.95
CA ALA A 83 12.01 -14.75 -1.50
C ALA A 83 11.09 -15.72 -0.73
N GLY A 84 10.41 -16.64 -1.41
CA GLY A 84 9.57 -17.68 -0.80
C GLY A 84 8.10 -17.32 -0.64
N ALA A 85 7.63 -16.18 -1.18
CA ALA A 85 6.22 -15.84 -1.13
C ALA A 85 5.39 -16.78 -2.03
N GLN A 86 4.30 -17.32 -1.48
CA GLN A 86 3.34 -18.19 -2.19
C GLN A 86 2.16 -17.39 -2.75
N TYR A 87 1.87 -16.24 -2.15
CA TYR A 87 0.80 -15.33 -2.53
C TYR A 87 1.37 -13.92 -2.73
N TYR A 88 0.81 -13.18 -3.69
CA TYR A 88 1.20 -11.80 -3.95
C TYR A 88 -0.04 -10.91 -4.05
N ILE A 89 -0.12 -9.92 -3.18
CA ILE A 89 -1.22 -8.96 -3.14
C ILE A 89 -0.93 -7.85 -4.13
N VAL A 90 -1.88 -7.59 -5.03
CA VAL A 90 -1.79 -6.50 -6.01
C VAL A 90 -3.04 -5.64 -5.93
N GLY A 91 -2.86 -4.33 -5.76
CA GLY A 91 -3.95 -3.36 -5.73
C GLY A 91 -4.18 -2.67 -7.09
N ARG A 92 -4.87 -1.53 -7.02
CA ARG A 92 -5.05 -0.59 -8.14
C ARG A 92 -3.73 0.12 -8.47
N ASP A 93 -3.44 0.27 -9.76
CA ASP A 93 -2.31 1.04 -10.31
C ASP A 93 -0.95 0.74 -9.64
N PRO A 94 -0.55 -0.55 -9.56
CA PRO A 94 0.70 -0.90 -8.89
C PRO A 94 1.89 -0.38 -9.69
N ALA A 95 2.84 0.24 -8.96
CA ALA A 95 4.01 0.89 -9.55
C ALA A 95 3.71 2.01 -10.55
N GLY A 96 2.49 2.57 -10.52
CA GLY A 96 2.11 3.70 -11.35
C GLY A 96 2.55 5.05 -10.80
N LEU A 97 2.40 6.07 -11.65
CA LEU A 97 2.49 7.48 -11.30
C LEU A 97 1.56 8.28 -12.22
N PRO A 98 1.23 9.54 -11.86
CA PRO A 98 0.58 10.45 -12.80
C PRO A 98 1.44 10.69 -14.05
N HIS A 99 0.81 10.93 -15.19
CA HIS A 99 1.50 11.25 -16.44
C HIS A 99 2.31 12.54 -16.27
N PRO A 100 3.59 12.59 -16.72
CA PRO A 100 4.47 13.74 -16.52
C PRO A 100 4.06 15.01 -17.28
N ASN A 101 2.97 14.97 -18.06
CA ASN A 101 2.48 16.13 -18.82
C ASN A 101 1.60 17.07 -17.98
N GLY A 102 1.43 16.79 -16.68
CA GLY A 102 0.67 17.63 -15.77
C GLY A 102 -0.85 17.56 -15.95
N THR A 103 -1.37 16.65 -16.77
CA THR A 103 -2.82 16.51 -17.00
C THR A 103 -3.59 15.92 -15.81
N GLY A 104 -2.88 15.35 -14.83
CA GLY A 104 -3.49 14.66 -13.69
C GLY A 104 -4.07 13.28 -14.04
N VAL A 105 -3.88 12.81 -15.27
CA VAL A 105 -4.25 11.45 -15.71
C VAL A 105 -3.16 10.47 -15.27
N ASP A 106 -3.54 9.28 -14.82
CA ASP A 106 -2.60 8.21 -14.47
C ASP A 106 -1.81 7.76 -15.73
N LEU A 107 -0.51 7.49 -15.58
CA LEU A 107 0.33 7.06 -16.71
C LEU A 107 -0.07 5.66 -17.24
N TYR A 108 -0.68 4.85 -16.39
CA TYR A 108 -1.14 3.50 -16.71
C TYR A 108 -2.62 3.35 -16.37
N ASP A 109 -3.31 2.47 -17.11
CA ASP A 109 -4.65 2.06 -16.69
C ASP A 109 -4.55 1.35 -15.33
N PRO A 110 -5.35 1.76 -14.33
CA PRO A 110 -5.23 1.25 -12.97
C PRO A 110 -5.49 -0.26 -12.80
N SER A 111 -6.12 -0.90 -13.79
CA SER A 111 -6.41 -2.33 -13.81
C SER A 111 -5.30 -3.16 -14.46
N HIS A 112 -4.42 -2.55 -15.25
CA HIS A 112 -3.45 -3.27 -16.07
C HIS A 112 -2.44 -4.06 -15.24
N GLY A 113 -2.00 -3.56 -14.08
CA GLY A 113 -1.02 -4.27 -13.26
C GLY A 113 -1.52 -5.64 -12.80
N ALA A 114 -2.74 -5.71 -12.27
CA ALA A 114 -3.35 -6.97 -11.83
C ALA A 114 -3.63 -7.91 -13.01
N LYS A 115 -4.16 -7.39 -14.13
CA LYS A 115 -4.43 -8.16 -15.36
C LYS A 115 -3.14 -8.77 -15.92
N VAL A 116 -2.09 -7.96 -16.07
CA VAL A 116 -0.79 -8.41 -16.59
C VAL A 116 -0.17 -9.46 -15.69
N LEU A 117 -0.19 -9.30 -14.36
CA LEU A 117 0.32 -10.34 -13.45
C LEU A 117 -0.40 -11.67 -13.60
N SER A 118 -1.72 -11.66 -13.81
CA SER A 118 -2.52 -12.88 -13.92
C SER A 118 -2.19 -13.74 -15.16
N MET A 119 -1.59 -13.12 -16.19
CA MET A 119 -1.19 -13.77 -17.43
C MET A 119 0.34 -13.77 -17.65
N ALA A 120 1.13 -13.29 -16.70
CA ALA A 120 2.58 -13.17 -16.85
C ALA A 120 3.26 -14.54 -16.81
N PRO A 121 4.06 -14.91 -17.84
CA PRO A 121 4.78 -16.17 -17.85
C PRO A 121 5.83 -16.22 -16.73
N GLY A 122 6.06 -17.41 -16.16
CA GLY A 122 7.06 -17.61 -15.12
C GLY A 122 6.66 -17.17 -13.71
N LEU A 123 5.39 -16.83 -13.48
CA LEU A 123 4.81 -16.58 -12.15
C LEU A 123 3.84 -17.69 -11.69
N SER A 124 3.86 -18.87 -12.32
CA SER A 124 2.90 -19.96 -12.07
C SER A 124 2.86 -20.46 -10.62
N ASN A 125 3.96 -20.31 -9.87
CA ASN A 125 4.05 -20.74 -8.48
C ASN A 125 3.60 -19.65 -7.48
N LEU A 126 3.22 -18.47 -7.97
CA LEU A 126 2.78 -17.34 -7.18
C LEU A 126 1.29 -17.08 -7.40
N LYS A 127 0.49 -17.26 -6.36
CA LYS A 127 -0.96 -16.98 -6.44
C LYS A 127 -1.22 -15.49 -6.28
N ILE A 128 -1.72 -14.86 -7.33
CA ILE A 128 -2.05 -13.42 -7.33
C ILE A 128 -3.37 -13.20 -6.60
N ILE A 129 -3.37 -12.29 -5.62
CA ILE A 129 -4.56 -11.85 -4.89
C ILE A 129 -4.86 -10.41 -5.31
N PRO A 130 -5.80 -10.18 -6.24
CA PRO A 130 -6.22 -8.84 -6.60
C PRO A 130 -7.01 -8.23 -5.43
N PHE A 131 -6.55 -7.07 -4.95
CA PHE A 131 -7.21 -6.34 -3.89
C PHE A 131 -8.21 -5.34 -4.48
N ARG A 132 -9.45 -5.40 -4.00
CA ARG A 132 -10.47 -4.40 -4.33
C ARG A 132 -10.09 -3.08 -3.69
N VAL A 133 -10.50 -1.97 -4.31
CA VAL A 133 -10.19 -0.63 -3.81
C VAL A 133 -10.77 -0.48 -2.40
N ALA A 134 -9.94 -0.07 -1.44
CA ALA A 134 -10.37 0.27 -0.09
C ALA A 134 -10.49 1.79 0.05
N ALA A 135 -11.53 2.24 0.73
CA ALA A 135 -11.81 3.64 1.01
C ALA A 135 -12.35 3.79 2.44
N TYR A 136 -12.35 5.00 2.97
CA TYR A 136 -12.86 5.27 4.31
C TYR A 136 -14.39 5.29 4.27
N ASP A 137 -15.04 4.34 4.94
CA ASP A 137 -16.50 4.29 5.04
C ASP A 137 -16.95 5.16 6.22
N LYS A 138 -17.65 6.26 5.90
CA LYS A 138 -18.12 7.26 6.87
C LYS A 138 -19.19 6.69 7.82
N THR A 139 -19.87 5.62 7.44
CA THR A 139 -20.96 5.05 8.25
C THR A 139 -20.44 4.22 9.43
N ILE A 140 -19.23 3.67 9.29
CA ILE A 140 -18.60 2.77 10.27
C ILE A 140 -17.26 3.31 10.78
N ASN A 141 -16.85 4.49 10.33
CA ASN A 141 -15.61 5.20 10.70
C ASN A 141 -14.35 4.33 10.62
N LYS A 142 -14.20 3.57 9.52
CA LYS A 142 -13.03 2.73 9.27
C LYS A 142 -12.81 2.51 7.77
N MET A 143 -11.61 2.04 7.43
CA MET A 143 -11.31 1.57 6.09
C MET A 143 -12.14 0.31 5.76
N SER A 144 -12.82 0.33 4.62
CA SER A 144 -13.62 -0.78 4.11
C SER A 144 -13.45 -0.90 2.59
N PHE A 145 -13.91 -2.01 2.01
CA PHE A 145 -13.95 -2.15 0.56
C PHE A 145 -14.98 -1.19 -0.02
N PHE A 146 -14.59 -0.50 -1.09
CA PHE A 146 -15.48 0.39 -1.80
C PHE A 146 -16.64 -0.38 -2.42
N ASP A 147 -17.84 0.10 -2.15
CA ASP A 147 -19.09 -0.37 -2.76
C ASP A 147 -19.66 0.75 -3.63
N SER A 148 -19.72 0.51 -4.95
CA SER A 148 -20.23 1.49 -5.91
C SER A 148 -21.71 1.83 -5.69
N THR A 149 -22.50 0.91 -5.13
CA THR A 149 -23.92 1.15 -4.85
C THR A 149 -24.13 2.15 -3.71
N ARG A 150 -23.12 2.29 -2.84
CA ARG A 150 -23.09 3.20 -1.68
C ARG A 150 -21.98 4.24 -1.82
N SER A 151 -21.62 4.63 -3.04
CA SER A 151 -20.42 5.44 -3.32
C SER A 151 -20.34 6.76 -2.52
N SER A 152 -21.48 7.38 -2.21
CA SER A 152 -21.58 8.59 -1.38
C SER A 152 -21.07 8.42 0.05
N ASP A 153 -21.04 7.18 0.56
CA ASP A 153 -20.68 6.86 1.94
C ASP A 153 -19.16 6.68 2.10
N PHE A 154 -18.44 6.55 0.99
CA PHE A 154 -16.99 6.37 0.97
C PHE A 154 -16.25 7.66 0.70
N LEU A 155 -15.14 7.85 1.42
CA LEU A 155 -14.19 8.94 1.22
C LEU A 155 -12.86 8.39 0.73
N PHE A 156 -12.42 8.88 -0.42
CA PHE A 156 -11.09 8.62 -0.95
C PHE A 156 -10.13 9.71 -0.48
N ILE A 157 -9.12 9.32 0.29
CA ILE A 157 -8.04 10.22 0.71
C ILE A 157 -6.80 9.87 -0.09
N SER A 158 -6.51 10.67 -1.11
CA SER A 158 -5.31 10.50 -1.93
C SER A 158 -4.05 10.83 -1.14
N GLY A 159 -2.89 10.35 -1.61
CA GLY A 159 -1.60 10.73 -1.03
C GLY A 159 -1.39 12.26 -1.04
N THR A 160 -1.83 12.96 -2.08
CA THR A 160 -1.80 14.43 -2.12
C THR A 160 -2.63 15.04 -1.00
N LYS A 161 -3.87 14.58 -0.79
CA LYS A 161 -4.72 15.07 0.29
C LYS A 161 -4.13 14.77 1.66
N MET A 162 -3.56 13.58 1.84
CA MET A 162 -2.86 13.17 3.06
C MET A 162 -1.69 14.10 3.38
N ARG A 163 -0.87 14.45 2.37
CA ARG A 163 0.22 15.42 2.51
C ARG A 163 -0.27 16.81 2.88
N THR A 164 -1.35 17.27 2.27
CA THR A 164 -1.96 18.56 2.61
C THR A 164 -2.42 18.60 4.06
N LEU A 165 -3.18 17.59 4.50
CA LEU A 165 -3.61 17.46 5.90
C LEU A 165 -2.42 17.50 6.87
N ALA A 166 -1.40 16.69 6.61
CA ALA A 166 -0.20 16.62 7.43
C ALA A 166 0.60 17.95 7.47
N ARG A 167 0.68 18.67 6.35
CA ARG A 167 1.34 19.98 6.27
C ARG A 167 0.57 21.08 7.02
N GLU A 168 -0.74 21.01 7.00
CA GLU A 168 -1.65 21.96 7.66
C GLU A 168 -1.87 21.63 9.15
N GLY A 169 -1.26 20.55 9.66
CA GLY A 169 -1.45 20.10 11.04
C GLY A 169 -2.86 19.57 11.32
N MET A 170 -3.59 19.18 10.26
CA MET A 170 -4.93 18.61 10.37
C MET A 170 -4.88 17.09 10.44
N GLU A 171 -5.77 16.52 11.24
CA GLU A 171 -5.92 15.06 11.37
C GLU A 171 -6.80 14.49 10.24
N PRO A 172 -6.50 13.28 9.73
CA PRO A 172 -7.43 12.55 8.88
C PRO A 172 -8.65 12.10 9.72
N PRO A 173 -9.74 11.65 9.07
CA PRO A 173 -10.86 11.04 9.78
C PRO A 173 -10.39 9.90 10.71
N ASN A 174 -10.97 9.84 11.91
CA ASN A 174 -10.65 8.81 12.88
C ASN A 174 -10.86 7.41 12.27
N GLY A 175 -9.89 6.49 12.43
CA GLY A 175 -9.94 5.15 11.84
C GLY A 175 -9.46 5.05 10.39
N PHE A 176 -9.00 6.15 9.79
CA PHE A 176 -8.31 6.13 8.49
C PHE A 176 -6.90 5.53 8.58
N MET A 177 -6.14 5.96 9.59
CA MET A 177 -4.79 5.49 9.91
C MET A 177 -4.64 5.43 11.43
N ALA A 178 -3.78 4.54 11.91
CA ALA A 178 -3.45 4.48 13.33
C ALA A 178 -2.72 5.74 13.79
N GLU A 179 -2.95 6.16 15.03
CA GLU A 179 -2.60 7.50 15.50
C GLU A 179 -1.10 7.72 15.57
N LYS A 180 -0.33 6.74 16.07
CA LYS A 180 1.13 6.83 16.10
C LYS A 180 1.69 6.84 14.68
N ALA A 181 1.14 6.02 13.79
CA ALA A 181 1.55 5.98 12.40
C ALA A 181 1.27 7.31 11.68
N TRP A 182 0.13 7.95 11.95
CA TRP A 182 -0.19 9.29 11.47
C TRP A 182 0.77 10.35 12.03
N LYS A 183 1.05 10.33 13.34
CA LYS A 183 1.99 11.25 13.99
C LYS A 183 3.38 11.22 13.36
N VAL A 184 3.88 10.05 12.97
CA VAL A 184 5.16 9.93 12.24
C VAL A 184 5.12 10.71 10.92
N LEU A 185 4.07 10.56 10.13
CA LEU A 185 3.92 11.28 8.86
C LEU A 185 3.69 12.77 9.06
N SER A 186 2.82 13.15 9.99
CA SER A 186 2.52 14.55 10.33
C SER A 186 3.77 15.29 10.77
N ASN A 187 4.57 14.70 11.67
CA ASN A 187 5.83 15.27 12.12
C ASN A 187 6.82 15.50 10.97
N TYR A 188 6.96 14.52 10.07
CA TYR A 188 7.80 14.65 8.88
C TYR A 188 7.38 15.83 7.99
N TYR A 189 6.08 15.94 7.67
CA TYR A 189 5.59 17.02 6.82
C TYR A 189 5.61 18.40 7.51
N CYS A 190 5.39 18.46 8.82
CA CYS A 190 5.53 19.68 9.61
C CYS A 190 6.99 20.19 9.62
N GLN A 191 7.98 19.28 9.72
CA GLN A 191 9.40 19.64 9.70
C GLN A 191 9.86 20.14 8.32
N LEU A 192 9.36 19.52 7.25
CA LEU A 192 9.58 19.99 5.87
C LEU A 192 9.15 21.44 5.68
N ASN A 193 7.98 21.82 6.21
CA ASN A 193 7.47 23.19 6.10
C ASN A 193 8.30 24.21 6.91
N LYS A 194 9.00 23.79 7.96
CA LYS A 194 9.87 24.66 8.77
C LYS A 194 11.26 24.86 8.17
N SER A 195 11.62 24.05 7.17
CA SER A 195 12.95 24.05 6.54
C SER A 195 13.00 24.85 5.24
N VAL A 196 11.89 25.54 4.90
CA VAL A 196 11.69 26.44 3.76
C VAL A 196 11.45 27.84 4.31
#